data_AF-A0A2M6YW63-F1
#
_entry.id   AF-A0A2M6YW63-F1
#
_cell.length_a   1.000
_cell.length_b   1.000
_cell.length_c   1.000
_cell.angle_alpha   90.00
_cell.angle_beta   90.00
_cell.angle_gamma   90.00
#
_symmetry.space_group_name_H-M   'P 1'
#
loop_
_entity.id
_entity.type
_entity.pdbx_description
1 polymer ?
#
loop_
_entity_poly.entity_id
_entity_poly.type
_entity_poly.pdbx_seq_one_letter_code
_entity_poly.pdbx_strand_id
1 'polypeptide(L)' 'MKKGNVDWEMNIYGGAAHSFTNPASGNDPSKGVAYNNEADHSSWEAMRAFFDELFR' A
#
# COMPACT_ATOMS: atom_id res chain seq x y z
N MET A 1 8.32 -11.05 15.87
CA MET A 1 8.79 -10.73 14.51
C MET A 1 10.32 -10.80 14.37
N LYS A 2 10.99 -11.79 15.00
CA LYS A 2 12.47 -11.95 14.96
C LYS A 2 12.93 -13.36 14.52
N LYS A 3 12.01 -14.29 14.24
CA LYS A 3 12.37 -15.68 13.94
C LYS A 3 12.93 -15.86 12.53
N GLY A 4 12.55 -14.99 11.59
CA GLY A 4 12.95 -15.10 10.18
C GLY A 4 14.24 -14.36 9.81
N ASN A 5 14.75 -13.47 10.67
CA ASN A 5 15.87 -12.58 10.34
C ASN A 5 15.73 -11.89 8.96
N VAL A 6 14.52 -11.40 8.68
CA VAL A 6 14.18 -10.70 7.44
C VAL A 6 14.06 -9.22 7.76
N ASP A 7 14.54 -8.38 6.84
CA ASP A 7 14.26 -6.95 6.86
C ASP A 7 12.87 -6.71 6.27
N TRP A 8 11.97 -6.14 7.07
CA TRP A 8 10.57 -5.99 6.69
C TRP A 8 9.98 -4.69 7.24
N GLU A 9 9.08 -4.13 6.46
CA GLU A 9 8.25 -2.99 6.81
C GLU A 9 6.77 -3.33 6.58
N MET A 10 5.89 -2.62 7.29
CA MET A 10 4.45 -2.69 7.08
C MET A 10 3.89 -1.28 7.01
N ASN A 11 3.29 -0.94 5.86
CA ASN A 11 2.63 0.33 5.63
C ASN A 11 1.11 0.14 5.79
N ILE A 12 0.50 0.93 6.69
CA ILE A 12 -0.94 0.90 6.96
C ILE A 12 -1.55 2.22 6.49
N TYR A 13 -2.46 2.14 5.52
CA TYR A 13 -3.15 3.30 4.95
C TYR A 13 -4.55 3.43 5.54
N GLY A 14 -4.75 4.45 6.38
CA GLY A 14 -6.05 4.75 6.99
C GLY A 14 -7.11 5.08 5.94
N GLY A 15 -8.32 4.51 6.08
CA GLY A 15 -9.42 4.75 5.14
C GLY A 15 -9.30 4.03 3.79
N ALA A 16 -8.24 3.25 3.56
CA ALA A 16 -8.13 2.38 2.40
C ALA A 16 -8.89 1.07 2.63
N ALA A 17 -9.72 0.68 1.66
CA ALA A 17 -10.37 -0.63 1.61
C ALA A 17 -9.55 -1.59 0.71
N HIS A 18 -10.04 -2.80 0.47
CA HIS A 18 -9.39 -3.69 -0.50
C HIS A 18 -9.42 -3.07 -1.91
N SER A 19 -8.44 -3.42 -2.75
CA SER A 19 -8.29 -2.86 -4.11
C SER A 19 -8.09 -1.34 -4.18
N PHE A 20 -7.52 -0.73 -3.14
CA PHE A 20 -7.32 0.73 -3.08
C PHE A 20 -6.43 1.30 -4.20
N THR A 21 -5.63 0.47 -4.87
CA THR A 21 -4.78 0.85 -6.01
C THR A 21 -5.45 0.72 -7.37
N ASN A 22 -6.70 0.24 -7.44
CA ASN A 22 -7.42 0.06 -8.70
C ASN A 22 -8.53 1.11 -8.85
N PRO A 23 -8.38 2.12 -9.74
CA PRO A 23 -9.36 3.16 -9.99
C PRO A 23 -10.75 2.67 -10.40
N ALA A 24 -10.87 1.45 -10.94
CA ALA A 24 -12.14 0.85 -11.32
C ALA A 24 -12.94 0.27 -10.12
N SER A 25 -12.40 0.30 -8.89
CA SER A 25 -13.02 -0.29 -7.70
C SER A 25 -14.13 0.57 -7.07
N GLY A 26 -14.51 1.70 -7.67
CA GLY A 26 -15.44 2.66 -7.08
C GLY A 26 -14.82 3.41 -5.89
N ASN A 27 -15.61 4.14 -5.11
CA ASN A 27 -15.13 5.02 -4.04
C ASN A 27 -15.90 4.88 -2.71
N ASP A 28 -16.65 3.78 -2.53
CA ASP A 28 -17.44 3.50 -1.34
C ASP A 28 -16.75 2.43 -0.47
N PRO A 29 -15.90 2.84 0.50
CA PRO A 29 -15.11 1.90 1.31
C PRO A 29 -15.97 1.05 2.24
N SER A 30 -17.24 1.40 2.49
CA SER A 30 -18.15 0.60 3.33
C SER A 30 -18.44 -0.79 2.72
N LYS A 31 -18.21 -0.97 1.43
CA LYS A 31 -18.35 -2.24 0.69
C LYS A 31 -17.12 -3.14 0.79
N GLY A 32 -16.07 -2.71 1.48
CA GLY A 32 -14.82 -3.45 1.65
C GLY A 32 -13.88 -3.43 0.45
N VAL A 33 -14.33 -2.88 -0.69
CA VAL A 33 -13.55 -2.69 -1.92
C VAL A 33 -13.80 -1.26 -2.43
N ALA A 34 -12.76 -0.45 -2.53
CA ALA A 34 -12.86 0.92 -3.04
C ALA A 34 -11.47 1.46 -3.39
N TYR A 35 -11.40 2.24 -4.48
CA TYR A 35 -10.23 3.03 -4.83
C TYR A 35 -9.99 4.11 -3.77
N ASN A 36 -8.71 4.33 -3.43
CA ASN A 36 -8.28 5.43 -2.58
C ASN A 36 -7.00 6.03 -3.17
N ASN A 37 -7.12 7.21 -3.77
CA ASN A 37 -6.03 7.87 -4.49
C ASN A 37 -4.81 8.20 -3.62
N GLU A 38 -5.04 8.61 -2.36
CA GLU A 38 -3.96 8.93 -1.44
C GLU A 38 -3.18 7.67 -1.06
N ALA A 39 -3.89 6.58 -0.73
CA ALA A 39 -3.27 5.31 -0.40
C ALA A 39 -2.54 4.69 -1.60
N ASP A 40 -3.12 4.78 -2.80
CA ASP A 40 -2.50 4.35 -4.05
C ASP A 40 -1.15 5.06 -4.26
N HIS A 41 -1.16 6.40 -4.25
CA HIS A 41 0.04 7.21 -4.42
C HIS A 41 1.11 6.92 -3.36
N SER A 42 0.75 6.95 -2.08
CA SER A 42 1.71 6.72 -0.99
C SER A 42 2.25 5.28 -0.97
N SER A 43 1.45 4.29 -1.37
CA SER A 43 1.93 2.91 -1.50
C SER A 43 2.92 2.73 -2.64
N TRP A 44 2.71 3.44 -3.74
CA TRP A 44 3.63 3.45 -4.86
C TRP A 44 4.95 4.13 -4.51
N GLU A 45 4.90 5.23 -3.76
CA GLU A 45 6.10 5.92 -3.26
C GLU A 45 6.92 5.05 -2.31
N ALA A 46 6.28 4.37 -1.35
CA ALA A 46 6.96 3.46 -0.45
C ALA A 46 7.68 2.33 -1.21
N MET A 47 7.01 1.72 -2.19
CA MET A 47 7.59 0.67 -3.03
C MET A 47 8.80 1.18 -3.83
N ARG A 48 8.71 2.37 -4.43
CA ARG A 48 9.85 2.97 -5.15
C ARG A 48 11.03 3.24 -4.21
N ALA A 49 10.79 3.78 -3.03
CA ALA A 49 11.84 4.03 -2.04
C ALA A 49 12.55 2.73 -1.62
N PHE A 50 11.79 1.65 -1.40
CA PHE A 50 12.35 0.33 -1.12
C PHE A 50 13.23 -0.19 -2.27
N PHE A 51 12.81 -0.03 -3.52
CA PHE A 51 13.64 -0.42 -4.67
C PHE A 51 14.88 0.45 -4.85
N ASP A 52 14.78 1.76 -4.59
CA ASP A 52 15.93 2.66 -4.62
C ASP A 52 16.96 2.31 -3.54
N GLU A 53 16.55 1.78 -2.39
CA GLU A 53 17.48 1.27 -1.38
C GLU A 53 18.25 0.03 -1.87
N LEU A 54 17.54 -0.90 -2.51
CA LEU A 54 18.10 -2.18 -2.92
C LEU A 54 19.00 -2.12 -4.15
N PHE A 55 18.75 -1.19 -5.08
CA PHE A 55 19.32 -1.22 -6.43
C PHE A 55 20.19 0.00 -6.80
N ARG A 56 20.67 0.77 -5.81
CA ARG A 56 21.63 1.86 -6.03
C ARG A 56 23.01 1.39 -6.48
#